data_AF-A0A520B9B8-F1
#
_entry.id   AF-A0A520B9B8-F1
#
_cell.length_a   1.000
_cell.length_b   1.000
_cell.length_c   1.000
_cell.angle_alpha   90.00
_cell.angle_beta   90.00
_cell.angle_gamma   90.00
#
_symmetry.space_group_name_H-M   'P 1'
#
loop_
_entity.id
_entity.type
_entity.pdbx_description
1 polymer ?
#
loop_
_entity_poly.entity_id
_entity_poly.type
_entity_poly.pdbx_seq_one_letter_code
_entity_poly.pdbx_strand_id
1 'polypeptide(L)'
;VWEIDRSSGRSRVFATGLRNPNSPNFYPGTNTLWVVANERDELGPNLVPDYLTSVRDGGFYGWPYSYYGRHVDPRVMPQRPDLVARAIVPDYALSSHVAALGLTFYSGLSLPLRYRGGALIGEHGSWDRDELNGYKVAFVPFSNARPSGKAEDFLSGFVSPDGKVRGRPVGVTVDRTGAVLVADDTGNVVWRVSAAR
;
A
#
# COMPACT_ATOMS: atom_id res chain seq x y z
N VAL A 1 -12.48 1.27 7.69
CA VAL A 1 -13.03 1.06 6.33
C VAL A 1 -14.53 0.94 6.44
N TRP A 2 -15.27 1.75 5.69
CA TRP A 2 -16.73 1.70 5.62
C TRP A 2 -17.16 1.06 4.31
N GLU A 3 -18.21 0.25 4.35
CA GLU A 3 -18.94 -0.20 3.17
C GLU A 3 -20.22 0.62 3.05
N ILE A 4 -20.54 1.07 1.84
CA ILE A 4 -21.71 1.90 1.55
C ILE A 4 -22.49 1.25 0.40
N ASP A 5 -23.75 0.91 0.65
CA ASP A 5 -24.68 0.52 -0.39
C ASP A 5 -25.09 1.77 -1.19
N ARG A 6 -24.68 1.82 -2.47
CA ARG A 6 -24.88 3.01 -3.31
C ARG A 6 -26.34 3.31 -3.60
N SER A 7 -27.22 2.31 -3.58
CA SER A 7 -28.64 2.47 -3.95
C SER A 7 -29.48 3.04 -2.81
N SER A 8 -29.22 2.59 -1.59
CA SER A 8 -29.97 2.93 -0.38
C SER A 8 -29.26 3.92 0.52
N GLY A 9 -27.96 4.16 0.32
CA GLY A 9 -27.14 5.00 1.18
C GLY A 9 -26.81 4.38 2.55
N ARG A 10 -27.25 3.14 2.82
CA ARG A 10 -26.92 2.44 4.05
C ARG A 10 -25.41 2.22 4.13
N SER A 11 -24.84 2.46 5.30
CA SER A 11 -23.42 2.24 5.56
C SER A 11 -23.21 1.34 6.77
N ARG A 12 -22.08 0.61 6.75
CA ARG A 12 -21.62 -0.17 7.90
C ARG A 12 -20.11 -0.13 8.01
N VAL A 13 -19.62 -0.38 9.22
CA VAL A 13 -18.19 -0.61 9.43
C VAL A 13 -17.83 -1.97 8.83
N PHE A 14 -16.99 -1.96 7.80
CA PHE A 14 -16.52 -3.18 7.14
C PHE A 14 -15.30 -3.75 7.87
N ALA A 15 -14.33 -2.89 8.20
CA ALA A 15 -13.13 -3.27 8.94
C ALA A 15 -12.59 -2.08 9.77
N THR A 16 -11.90 -2.40 10.86
CA THR A 16 -11.32 -1.44 11.81
C THR A 16 -9.86 -1.77 12.09
N GLY A 17 -9.16 -0.91 12.82
CA GLY A 17 -7.78 -1.17 13.22
C GLY A 17 -6.74 -1.04 12.12
N LEU A 18 -7.06 -0.40 11.00
CA LEU A 18 -6.07 0.09 10.03
C LEU A 18 -5.85 1.59 10.29
N ARG A 19 -4.59 2.04 10.41
CA ARG A 19 -4.25 3.44 10.66
C ARG A 19 -4.71 4.36 9.53
N ASN A 20 -4.16 4.15 8.33
CA ASN A 20 -4.43 4.96 7.16
C ASN A 20 -4.51 4.07 5.90
N PRO A 21 -5.59 3.29 5.71
CA PRO A 21 -5.74 2.44 4.53
C PRO A 21 -6.06 3.30 3.29
N ASN A 22 -5.18 3.22 2.29
CA ASN A 22 -5.25 3.93 1.02
C ASN A 22 -5.52 2.98 -0.15
N SER A 23 -6.05 3.55 -1.24
CA SER A 23 -6.28 2.90 -2.53
C SER A 23 -6.94 1.51 -2.44
N PRO A 24 -8.17 1.40 -1.91
CA PRO A 24 -8.93 0.16 -1.93
C PRO A 24 -9.08 -0.37 -3.36
N ASN A 25 -8.68 -1.62 -3.60
CA ASN A 25 -8.75 -2.25 -4.91
C ASN A 25 -9.06 -3.74 -4.79
N PHE A 26 -9.90 -4.28 -5.67
CA PHE A 26 -10.25 -5.70 -5.65
C PHE A 26 -9.22 -6.51 -6.43
N TYR A 27 -8.81 -7.65 -5.87
CA TYR A 27 -7.94 -8.56 -6.62
C TYR A 27 -8.71 -9.14 -7.83
N PRO A 28 -8.16 -9.07 -9.05
CA PRO A 28 -8.85 -9.50 -10.26
C PRO A 28 -9.40 -10.94 -10.18
N GLY A 29 -10.64 -11.13 -10.62
CA GLY A 29 -11.31 -12.44 -10.60
C GLY A 29 -11.82 -12.86 -9.22
N THR A 30 -11.78 -11.99 -8.21
CA THR A 30 -12.25 -12.26 -6.84
C THR A 30 -13.05 -11.08 -6.28
N ASN A 31 -13.68 -11.29 -5.14
CA ASN A 31 -14.28 -10.22 -4.32
C ASN A 31 -13.38 -9.82 -3.13
N THR A 32 -12.09 -10.17 -3.17
CA THR A 32 -11.16 -9.85 -2.10
C THR A 32 -10.69 -8.40 -2.24
N LEU A 33 -11.11 -7.54 -1.31
CA LEU A 33 -10.64 -6.17 -1.20
C LEU A 33 -9.21 -6.15 -0.66
N TRP A 34 -8.33 -5.37 -1.27
CA TRP A 34 -6.98 -5.09 -0.80
C TRP A 34 -6.78 -3.60 -0.60
N VAL A 35 -5.91 -3.25 0.33
CA VAL A 35 -5.44 -1.88 0.58
C VAL A 35 -3.94 -1.88 0.81
N VAL A 36 -3.32 -0.74 0.55
CA VAL A 36 -2.04 -0.40 1.19
C VAL A 36 -2.32 0.51 2.37
N ALA A 37 -1.50 0.48 3.41
CA ALA A 37 -1.70 1.34 4.57
C ALA A 37 -0.40 1.95 5.07
N ASN A 38 -0.45 3.24 5.41
CA ASN A 38 0.65 3.87 6.13
C ASN A 38 0.53 3.52 7.61
N GLU A 39 1.60 2.97 8.16
CA GLU A 39 1.63 2.55 9.55
C GLU A 39 2.26 3.65 10.41
N ARG A 40 2.81 3.28 11.55
CA ARG A 40 3.01 4.17 12.68
C ARG A 40 4.32 4.95 12.59
N ASP A 41 4.22 6.26 12.82
CA ASP A 41 5.36 7.18 12.92
C ASP A 41 6.00 7.18 14.33
N GLU A 42 7.20 7.74 14.45
CA GLU A 42 7.94 7.98 15.72
C GLU A 42 8.22 6.72 16.57
N LEU A 43 8.35 5.55 15.95
CA LEU A 43 8.90 4.32 16.59
C LEU A 43 10.31 3.98 16.08
N GLY A 44 10.95 4.96 15.43
CA GLY A 44 12.26 4.86 14.81
C GLY A 44 12.17 4.76 13.28
N PRO A 45 13.31 4.92 12.58
CA PRO A 45 13.33 5.03 11.12
C PRO A 45 13.09 3.72 10.37
N ASN A 46 13.13 2.58 11.07
CA ASN A 46 12.99 1.25 10.49
C ASN A 46 11.77 0.49 11.05
N LEU A 47 10.96 1.14 11.88
CA LEU A 47 9.74 0.59 12.47
C LEU A 47 8.66 1.69 12.44
N VAL A 48 7.45 1.47 11.95
CA VAL A 48 6.83 0.19 11.56
C VAL A 48 6.72 0.07 10.04
N PRO A 49 6.78 -1.15 9.44
CA PRO A 49 6.48 -1.32 8.02
C PRO A 49 5.10 -0.77 7.66
N ASP A 50 5.04 0.01 6.59
CA ASP A 50 3.81 0.12 5.80
C ASP A 50 3.46 -1.27 5.26
N TYR A 51 2.21 -1.50 4.85
CA TYR A 51 1.81 -2.85 4.45
C TYR A 51 0.77 -2.88 3.33
N LEU A 52 0.74 -4.02 2.64
CA LEU A 52 -0.30 -4.44 1.71
C LEU A 52 -1.10 -5.57 2.37
N THR A 53 -2.42 -5.46 2.43
CA THR A 53 -3.25 -6.51 3.03
C THR A 53 -4.64 -6.61 2.41
N SER A 54 -5.14 -7.83 2.40
CA SER A 54 -6.55 -8.13 2.17
C SER A 54 -7.39 -7.65 3.36
N VAL A 55 -8.49 -6.96 3.07
CA VAL A 55 -9.42 -6.43 4.07
C VAL A 55 -10.56 -7.44 4.27
N ARG A 56 -10.72 -7.93 5.50
CA ARG A 56 -11.74 -8.92 5.87
C ARG A 56 -12.93 -8.24 6.50
N ASP A 57 -14.13 -8.71 6.16
CA ASP A 57 -15.37 -8.26 6.81
C ASP A 57 -15.32 -8.54 8.32
N GLY A 58 -15.60 -7.53 9.13
CA GLY A 58 -15.48 -7.55 10.59
C GLY A 58 -14.04 -7.58 11.10
N GLY A 59 -13.04 -7.42 10.22
CA GLY A 59 -11.63 -7.49 10.57
C GLY A 59 -11.19 -6.35 11.48
N PHE A 60 -10.29 -6.67 12.42
CA PHE A 60 -9.58 -5.71 13.27
C PHE A 60 -8.07 -5.89 13.10
N TYR A 61 -7.35 -4.86 12.68
CA TYR A 61 -5.93 -4.93 12.29
C TYR A 61 -4.97 -4.32 13.32
N GLY A 62 -5.47 -3.97 14.52
CA GLY A 62 -4.63 -3.60 15.67
C GLY A 62 -4.67 -2.13 16.05
N TRP A 63 -4.74 -1.21 15.09
CA TRP A 63 -4.72 0.23 15.38
C TRP A 63 -5.87 0.66 16.32
N PRO A 64 -5.62 1.55 17.31
CA PRO A 64 -4.34 2.18 17.61
C PRO A 64 -3.48 1.40 18.62
N TYR A 65 -3.98 0.28 19.15
CA TYR A 65 -3.38 -0.44 20.29
C TYR A 65 -2.18 -1.30 19.92
N SER A 66 -2.11 -1.74 18.67
CA SER A 66 -0.96 -2.45 18.12
C SER A 66 -0.66 -2.02 16.71
N TYR A 67 0.56 -2.32 16.30
CA TYR A 67 1.05 -2.12 14.94
C TYR A 67 1.42 -3.46 14.31
N TYR A 68 1.23 -3.56 12.99
CA TYR A 68 1.58 -4.76 12.20
C TYR A 68 1.15 -6.10 12.87
N GLY A 69 -0.12 -6.18 13.29
CA GLY A 69 -0.66 -7.32 14.01
C GLY A 69 -0.59 -7.17 15.52
N ARG A 70 0.08 -8.09 16.24
CA ARG A 70 -0.02 -8.22 17.70
C ARG A 70 1.09 -7.49 18.47
N HIS A 71 1.82 -6.58 17.84
CA HIS A 71 2.87 -5.80 18.52
C HIS A 71 2.25 -4.61 19.24
N VAL A 72 2.30 -4.61 20.57
CA VAL A 72 1.73 -3.54 21.40
C VAL A 72 2.35 -2.18 21.04
N ASP A 73 1.50 -1.17 20.83
CA ASP A 73 1.95 0.22 20.72
C ASP A 73 2.17 0.80 22.13
N PRO A 74 3.41 1.10 22.53
CA PRO A 74 3.71 1.52 23.90
C PRO A 74 3.15 2.90 24.26
N ARG A 75 2.71 3.68 23.27
CA ARG A 75 2.23 5.07 23.48
C ARG A 75 0.75 5.16 23.82
N VAL A 76 -0.05 4.14 23.49
CA VAL A 76 -1.50 4.20 23.65
C VAL A 76 -1.91 3.78 25.06
N MET A 77 -2.59 4.68 25.77
CA MET A 77 -3.07 4.46 27.13
C MET A 77 -4.59 4.68 27.23
N PRO A 78 -5.32 3.86 28.01
CA PRO A 78 -4.85 2.63 28.64
C PRO A 78 -4.56 1.54 27.59
N GLN A 79 -3.62 0.66 27.92
CA GLN A 79 -3.30 -0.51 27.09
C GLN A 79 -4.51 -1.44 26.97
N ARG A 80 -4.65 -2.10 25.82
CA ARG A 80 -5.73 -3.05 25.51
C ARG A 80 -5.21 -4.39 24.99
N PRO A 81 -4.55 -5.19 25.86
CA PRO A 81 -3.96 -6.48 25.45
C PRO A 81 -5.00 -7.45 24.88
N ASP A 82 -6.27 -7.34 25.30
CA ASP A 82 -7.40 -8.10 24.76
C ASP A 82 -7.67 -7.79 23.28
N LEU A 83 -7.55 -6.52 22.87
CA LEU A 83 -7.68 -6.11 21.47
C LEU A 83 -6.43 -6.45 20.66
N VAL A 84 -5.25 -6.20 21.21
CA VAL A 84 -3.97 -6.57 20.58
C VAL A 84 -3.92 -8.07 20.29
N ALA A 85 -4.43 -8.92 21.20
CA ALA A 85 -4.47 -10.36 21.00
C ALA A 85 -5.34 -10.81 19.81
N ARG A 86 -6.31 -9.99 19.40
CA ARG A 86 -7.25 -10.27 18.30
C ARG A 86 -6.83 -9.63 16.97
N ALA A 87 -5.78 -8.81 16.96
CA ALA A 87 -5.35 -8.10 15.78
C ALA A 87 -4.91 -9.06 14.66
N ILE A 88 -5.48 -8.86 13.47
CA ILE A 88 -5.07 -9.54 12.24
C ILE A 88 -3.71 -8.99 11.82
N VAL A 89 -2.76 -9.90 11.61
CA VAL A 89 -1.47 -9.55 11.01
C VAL A 89 -1.68 -9.23 9.53
N PRO A 90 -1.22 -8.06 9.03
CA PRO A 90 -1.28 -7.74 7.61
C PRO A 90 -0.57 -8.79 6.74
N ASP A 91 -1.04 -8.96 5.51
CA ASP A 91 -0.57 -10.06 4.64
C ASP A 91 0.86 -9.86 4.11
N TYR A 92 1.33 -8.63 3.98
CA TYR A 92 2.65 -8.33 3.43
C TYR A 92 3.24 -7.01 3.95
N ALA A 93 4.45 -7.09 4.52
CA ALA A 93 5.23 -5.92 4.91
C ALA A 93 5.88 -5.28 3.69
N LEU A 94 5.61 -4.00 3.49
CA LEU A 94 6.44 -3.11 2.69
C LEU A 94 7.61 -2.63 3.57
N SER A 95 8.43 -1.74 3.03
CA SER A 95 9.47 -1.09 3.84
C SER A 95 8.85 -0.01 4.75
N SER A 96 9.52 0.30 5.85
CA SER A 96 9.03 1.29 6.83
C SER A 96 9.05 2.70 6.25
N HIS A 97 7.99 3.46 6.50
CA HIS A 97 7.86 4.88 6.10
C HIS A 97 7.94 5.12 4.59
N VAL A 98 7.57 4.17 3.74
CA VAL A 98 7.52 4.39 2.27
C VAL A 98 6.34 5.25 1.83
N ALA A 99 5.38 5.50 2.73
CA ALA A 99 4.15 6.23 2.46
C ALA A 99 3.41 5.64 1.24
N ALA A 100 3.02 4.37 1.34
CA ALA A 100 2.23 3.71 0.30
C ALA A 100 0.85 4.36 0.13
N LEU A 101 0.60 4.97 -1.03
CA LEU A 101 -0.64 5.68 -1.36
C LEU A 101 -1.41 5.06 -2.52
N GLY A 102 -0.72 4.49 -3.51
CA GLY A 102 -1.31 3.90 -4.71
C GLY A 102 -1.37 2.38 -4.65
N LEU A 103 -2.42 1.78 -5.20
CA LEU A 103 -2.52 0.32 -5.37
C LEU A 103 -3.32 -0.03 -6.64
N THR A 104 -2.70 -0.81 -7.53
CA THR A 104 -3.40 -1.48 -8.62
C THR A 104 -2.84 -2.87 -8.88
N PHE A 105 -3.68 -3.80 -9.34
CA PHE A 105 -3.23 -5.11 -9.79
C PHE A 105 -3.07 -5.10 -11.31
N TYR A 106 -1.89 -5.45 -11.78
CA TYR A 106 -1.60 -5.37 -13.21
C TYR A 106 -2.24 -6.55 -13.96
N SER A 107 -3.24 -6.27 -14.78
CA SER A 107 -3.92 -7.26 -15.64
C SER A 107 -3.73 -7.00 -17.13
N GLY A 108 -2.93 -5.98 -17.49
CA GLY A 108 -2.65 -5.60 -18.87
C GLY A 108 -1.77 -6.61 -19.60
N LEU A 109 -1.76 -6.50 -20.92
CA LEU A 109 -0.97 -7.40 -21.78
C LEU A 109 0.31 -6.77 -22.33
N SER A 110 0.50 -5.45 -22.18
CA SER A 110 1.58 -4.71 -22.84
C SER A 110 2.90 -4.70 -22.07
N LEU A 111 2.90 -4.97 -20.77
CA LEU A 111 4.13 -5.20 -19.99
C LEU A 111 4.52 -6.69 -19.97
N PRO A 112 5.78 -7.02 -19.67
CA PRO A 112 6.24 -8.41 -19.54
C PRO A 112 5.35 -9.26 -18.64
N LEU A 113 5.21 -10.55 -19.00
CA LEU A 113 4.32 -11.50 -18.32
C LEU A 113 4.51 -11.54 -16.79
N ARG A 114 5.75 -11.34 -16.31
CA ARG A 114 6.08 -11.35 -14.89
C ARG A 114 5.27 -10.35 -14.05
N TYR A 115 4.78 -9.26 -14.64
CA TYR A 115 3.99 -8.27 -13.93
C TYR A 115 2.52 -8.66 -13.79
N ARG A 116 2.01 -9.57 -14.64
CA ARG A 116 0.59 -9.91 -14.69
C ARG A 116 0.16 -10.61 -13.40
N GLY A 117 -0.93 -10.12 -12.82
CA GLY A 117 -1.50 -10.59 -11.56
C GLY A 117 -0.84 -10.03 -10.30
N GLY A 118 0.29 -9.33 -10.40
CA GLY A 118 0.96 -8.70 -9.26
C GLY A 118 0.47 -7.30 -8.95
N ALA A 119 0.87 -6.78 -7.78
CA ALA A 119 0.49 -5.46 -7.31
C ALA A 119 1.54 -4.41 -7.70
N LEU A 120 1.09 -3.26 -8.17
CA LEU A 120 1.88 -2.05 -8.36
C LEU A 120 1.46 -1.03 -7.29
N ILE A 121 2.44 -0.55 -6.54
CA ILE A 121 2.23 0.27 -5.35
C ILE A 121 2.97 1.59 -5.50
N GLY A 122 2.25 2.71 -5.41
CA GLY A 122 2.85 4.04 -5.38
C GLY A 122 3.37 4.34 -3.98
N GLU A 123 4.70 4.44 -3.84
CA GLU A 123 5.39 4.80 -2.60
C GLU A 123 5.78 6.27 -2.66
N HIS A 124 5.03 7.11 -1.93
CA HIS A 124 5.15 8.58 -1.93
C HIS A 124 6.45 9.09 -1.33
N GLY A 125 7.02 8.28 -0.43
CA GLY A 125 8.33 8.50 0.17
C GLY A 125 8.27 9.07 1.58
N SER A 126 9.29 8.69 2.36
CA SER A 126 9.41 9.00 3.78
C SER A 126 9.56 10.50 4.07
N TRP A 127 9.12 10.94 5.25
CA TRP A 127 9.44 12.28 5.76
C TRP A 127 10.09 12.25 7.15
N ASP A 128 9.86 11.18 7.93
CA ASP A 128 10.29 11.01 9.32
C ASP A 128 11.54 10.10 9.47
N ARG A 129 12.58 10.34 8.66
CA ARG A 129 13.88 9.64 8.75
C ARG A 129 14.98 10.40 7.99
N ASP A 130 16.24 10.17 8.38
CA ASP A 130 17.41 10.81 7.77
C ASP A 130 17.72 10.29 6.36
N GLU A 131 17.62 8.97 6.16
CA GLU A 131 17.80 8.34 4.84
C GLU A 131 16.46 8.24 4.11
N LEU A 132 16.35 8.69 2.87
CA LEU A 132 15.10 8.60 2.12
C LEU A 132 14.69 7.14 1.86
N ASN A 133 13.41 6.81 2.06
CA ASN A 133 12.79 5.53 1.66
C ASN A 133 11.60 5.75 0.74
N GLY A 134 11.28 4.79 -0.12
CA GLY A 134 10.15 4.88 -1.04
C GLY A 134 10.52 5.68 -2.28
N TYR A 135 9.70 6.68 -2.64
CA TYR A 135 9.88 7.53 -3.83
C TYR A 135 9.98 6.70 -5.12
N LYS A 136 9.03 5.79 -5.31
CA LYS A 136 9.00 4.86 -6.45
C LYS A 136 7.64 4.22 -6.61
N VAL A 137 7.48 3.51 -7.71
CA VAL A 137 6.46 2.47 -7.81
C VAL A 137 7.13 1.13 -7.55
N ALA A 138 6.67 0.42 -6.52
CA ALA A 138 7.08 -0.93 -6.20
C ALA A 138 6.16 -1.95 -6.90
N PHE A 139 6.71 -3.09 -7.29
CA PHE A 139 5.99 -4.25 -7.77
C PHE A 139 6.10 -5.39 -6.75
N VAL A 140 4.98 -5.94 -6.32
CA VAL A 140 4.93 -7.14 -5.48
C VAL A 140 4.36 -8.29 -6.32
N PRO A 141 5.12 -9.38 -6.56
CA PRO A 141 4.61 -10.54 -7.30
C PRO A 141 3.52 -11.25 -6.50
N PHE A 142 2.53 -11.79 -7.20
CA PHE A 142 1.43 -12.55 -6.62
C PHE A 142 1.36 -13.94 -7.26
N SER A 143 0.97 -14.92 -6.44
CA SER A 143 0.61 -16.27 -6.86
C SER A 143 -0.59 -16.74 -6.05
N ASN A 144 -1.58 -17.35 -6.70
CA ASN A 144 -2.81 -17.80 -6.06
C ASN A 144 -3.50 -16.70 -5.21
N ALA A 145 -3.59 -15.49 -5.78
CA ALA A 145 -4.17 -14.30 -5.13
C ALA A 145 -3.50 -13.89 -3.80
N ARG A 146 -2.21 -14.24 -3.62
CA ARG A 146 -1.41 -13.84 -2.46
C ARG A 146 -0.03 -13.32 -2.88
N PRO A 147 0.56 -12.37 -2.14
CA PRO A 147 1.95 -11.97 -2.30
C PRO A 147 2.89 -13.19 -2.26
N SER A 148 3.83 -13.28 -3.20
CA SER A 148 4.63 -14.49 -3.41
C SER A 148 6.15 -14.26 -3.48
N GLY A 149 6.62 -13.06 -3.20
CA GLY A 149 8.04 -12.71 -3.32
C GLY A 149 8.34 -11.31 -2.82
N LYS A 150 9.62 -10.93 -2.90
CA LYS A 150 10.08 -9.60 -2.49
C LYS A 150 9.55 -8.53 -3.45
N ALA A 151 9.41 -7.32 -2.94
CA ALA A 151 9.10 -6.16 -3.74
C ALA A 151 10.28 -5.83 -4.67
N GLU A 152 9.99 -5.50 -5.92
CA GLU A 152 10.93 -5.05 -6.94
C GLU A 152 10.62 -3.60 -7.34
N ASP A 153 11.63 -2.86 -7.75
CA ASP A 153 11.40 -1.53 -8.32
C ASP A 153 10.74 -1.66 -9.70
N PHE A 154 9.60 -1.00 -9.89
CA PHE A 154 8.91 -0.90 -11.18
C PHE A 154 9.24 0.41 -11.90
N LEU A 155 9.13 1.53 -11.18
CA LEU A 155 9.49 2.87 -11.66
C LEU A 155 10.21 3.61 -10.54
N SER A 156 11.47 3.97 -10.76
CA SER A 156 12.32 4.66 -9.78
C SER A 156 13.04 5.85 -10.44
N GLY A 157 13.98 6.48 -9.73
CA GLY A 157 14.70 7.68 -10.21
C GLY A 157 14.06 9.00 -9.80
N PHE A 158 13.11 8.97 -8.86
CA PHE A 158 12.47 10.16 -8.30
C PHE A 158 13.31 10.89 -7.25
N VAL A 159 14.43 10.32 -6.84
CA VAL A 159 15.43 10.95 -5.96
C VAL A 159 16.74 10.97 -6.73
N SER A 160 17.39 12.14 -6.84
CA SER A 160 18.71 12.22 -7.47
C SER A 160 19.84 11.75 -6.54
N PRO A 161 21.04 11.47 -7.09
CA PRO A 161 22.18 11.00 -6.30
C PRO A 161 22.60 11.94 -5.15
N ASP A 162 22.26 13.23 -5.25
CA ASP A 162 22.49 14.25 -4.21
C ASP A 162 21.35 14.35 -3.17
N GLY A 163 20.38 13.43 -3.20
CA GLY A 163 19.26 13.37 -2.26
C GLY A 163 18.09 14.30 -2.59
N LYS A 164 18.13 15.03 -3.71
CA LYS A 164 17.01 15.90 -4.08
C LYS A 164 15.82 15.09 -4.60
N VAL A 165 14.67 15.24 -3.94
CA VAL A 165 13.38 14.69 -4.38
C VAL A 165 12.89 15.45 -5.63
N ARG A 166 12.55 14.70 -6.67
CA ARG A 166 12.07 15.19 -7.98
C ARG A 166 10.66 14.72 -8.29
N GLY A 167 10.16 13.71 -7.59
CA GLY A 167 8.79 13.28 -7.68
C GLY A 167 8.38 12.38 -6.52
N ARG A 168 7.08 12.23 -6.35
CA ARG A 168 6.47 11.44 -5.26
C ARG A 168 5.24 10.72 -5.81
N PRO A 169 5.37 9.42 -6.13
CA PRO A 169 4.26 8.64 -6.66
C PRO A 169 3.06 8.58 -5.70
N VAL A 170 1.86 8.85 -6.21
CA VAL A 170 0.59 8.78 -5.46
C VAL A 170 -0.31 7.70 -6.06
N GLY A 171 -1.14 8.04 -7.04
CA GLY A 171 -2.07 7.12 -7.69
C GLY A 171 -1.38 6.30 -8.78
N VAL A 172 -1.67 5.01 -8.82
CA VAL A 172 -1.19 4.08 -9.86
C VAL A 172 -2.38 3.38 -10.49
N THR A 173 -2.48 3.42 -11.82
CA THR A 173 -3.55 2.72 -12.55
C THR A 173 -3.06 2.21 -13.90
N VAL A 174 -3.91 1.48 -14.62
CA VAL A 174 -3.60 0.90 -15.94
C VAL A 174 -4.53 1.51 -16.98
N ASP A 175 -3.98 2.04 -18.06
CA ASP A 175 -4.76 2.57 -19.17
C ASP A 175 -5.33 1.45 -20.06
N ARG A 176 -6.17 1.81 -21.04
CA ARG A 176 -6.81 0.84 -21.95
C ARG A 176 -5.82 0.07 -22.86
N THR A 177 -4.60 0.56 -23.00
CA THR A 177 -3.53 -0.09 -23.77
C THR A 177 -2.68 -1.03 -22.91
N GLY A 178 -2.97 -1.09 -21.60
CA GLY A 178 -2.20 -1.86 -20.63
C GLY A 178 -0.96 -1.12 -20.10
N ALA A 179 -0.74 0.14 -20.46
CA ALA A 179 0.36 0.92 -19.90
C ALA A 179 -0.01 1.39 -18.48
N VAL A 180 1.00 1.54 -17.63
CA VAL A 180 0.81 1.99 -16.24
C VAL A 180 0.88 3.51 -16.20
N LEU A 181 -0.13 4.13 -15.61
CA LEU A 181 -0.17 5.56 -15.31
C LEU A 181 0.19 5.78 -13.84
N VAL A 182 1.09 6.74 -13.58
CA VAL A 182 1.55 7.08 -12.24
C VAL A 182 1.40 8.58 -12.04
N ALA A 183 0.56 8.99 -11.10
CA ALA A 183 0.47 10.40 -10.69
C ALA A 183 1.64 10.74 -9.75
N ASP A 184 2.30 11.86 -10.03
CA ASP A 184 3.40 12.41 -9.25
C ASP A 184 3.03 13.84 -8.84
N ASP A 185 2.75 14.04 -7.55
CA ASP A 185 2.24 15.31 -7.06
C ASP A 185 3.33 16.40 -6.95
N THR A 186 4.58 16.01 -6.70
CA THR A 186 5.71 16.93 -6.56
C THR A 186 6.18 17.40 -7.93
N GLY A 187 6.22 16.51 -8.91
CA GLY A 187 6.49 16.88 -10.30
C GLY A 187 5.31 17.57 -11.00
N ASN A 188 4.09 17.46 -10.45
CA ASN A 188 2.84 17.85 -11.10
C ASN A 188 2.69 17.24 -12.50
N VAL A 189 2.98 15.93 -12.61
CA VAL A 189 2.98 15.18 -13.87
C VAL A 189 2.30 13.83 -13.71
N VAL A 190 1.85 13.28 -14.83
CA VAL A 190 1.42 11.87 -14.92
C VAL A 190 2.39 11.14 -15.83
N TRP A 191 3.12 10.19 -15.26
CA TRP A 191 4.01 9.31 -15.99
C TRP A 191 3.20 8.20 -16.67
N ARG A 192 3.59 7.83 -17.88
CA ARG A 192 3.03 6.67 -18.58
C ARG A 192 4.15 5.68 -18.91
N VAL A 193 4.12 4.51 -18.27
CA VAL A 193 5.10 3.44 -18.43
C VAL A 193 4.52 2.35 -19.34
N SER A 194 5.18 2.09 -20.46
CA SER A 194 4.84 1.02 -21.40
C SER A 194 6.09 0.23 -21.78
N ALA A 195 5.92 -0.98 -22.33
CA ALA A 195 7.04 -1.68 -22.96
C ALA A 195 7.67 -0.80 -24.05
N ALA A 196 8.99 -0.95 -24.23
CA ALA A 196 9.69 -0.38 -25.35
C ALA A 196 9.06 -0.91 -26.66
N ARG A 197 8.96 -0.02 -27.65
CA ARG A 197 8.52 -0.38 -28.99
C ARG A 197 9.61 -1.12 -29.75
#